data_AF-A0A3P6CLD8-F1
#
_entry.id   AF-A0A3P6CLD8-F1
#
_cell.length_a   1.000
_cell.length_b   1.000
_cell.length_c   1.000
_cell.angle_alpha   90.00
_cell.angle_beta   90.00
_cell.angle_gamma   90.00
#
_symmetry.space_group_name_H-M   'P 1'
#
loop_
_entity.id
_entity.type
_entity.pdbx_description
1 polymer ?
#
loop_
_entity_poly.entity_id
_entity_poly.type
_entity_poly.pdbx_seq_one_letter_code
_entity_poly.pdbx_strand_id
1 'polypeptide(L)' 'MGHAQIQQKHQRPKHKRATTYGRSPKQLRRPLGPTLQNRTIKAHERNKEAEEETRG' A
#
# COMPACT_ATOMS: atom_id res chain seq x y z
N MET A 1 -40.42 -26.17 -23.84
CA MET A 1 -38.99 -25.94 -24.09
C MET A 1 -38.40 -25.27 -22.85
N GLY A 2 -37.79 -26.05 -21.96
CA GLY A 2 -37.28 -25.56 -20.68
C GLY A 2 -35.81 -25.20 -20.78
N HIS A 3 -35.46 -23.94 -20.59
CA HIS A 3 -34.07 -23.50 -20.49
C HIS A 3 -33.51 -23.98 -19.16
N ALA A 4 -32.66 -25.01 -19.18
CA ALA A 4 -31.94 -25.45 -18.00
C ALA A 4 -30.93 -24.37 -17.60
N GLN A 5 -31.15 -23.72 -16.46
CA GLN A 5 -30.24 -22.75 -15.89
C GLN A 5 -28.99 -23.50 -15.43
N ILE A 6 -27.90 -23.37 -16.19
CA ILE A 6 -26.61 -23.97 -15.87
C ILE A 6 -26.08 -23.29 -14.60
N GLN A 7 -26.31 -23.93 -13.46
CA GLN A 7 -25.68 -23.53 -12.21
C GLN A 7 -24.18 -23.77 -12.36
N GLN A 8 -23.40 -22.69 -12.32
CA GLN A 8 -21.94 -22.76 -12.36
C GLN A 8 -21.42 -23.42 -11.08
N LYS A 9 -21.49 -24.76 -11.03
CA LYS A 9 -20.79 -25.57 -10.03
C LYS A 9 -19.33 -25.19 -10.09
N HIS A 10 -18.82 -24.65 -9.00
CA HIS A 10 -17.45 -24.24 -8.72
C HIS A 10 -16.44 -24.73 -9.75
N GLN A 11 -16.31 -24.00 -10.86
CA GLN A 11 -15.38 -24.36 -11.91
C GLN A 11 -13.98 -23.98 -11.44
N ARG A 12 -13.37 -24.87 -10.65
CA ARG A 12 -11.99 -24.72 -10.22
C ARG A 12 -11.13 -24.85 -11.49
N PRO A 13 -10.19 -23.93 -11.72
CA PRO A 13 -9.24 -24.07 -12.82
C PRO A 13 -8.53 -25.42 -12.68
N LYS A 14 -8.69 -26.31 -13.68
CA LYS A 14 -8.03 -27.63 -13.71
C LYS A 14 -6.51 -27.50 -13.67
N HIS A 15 -5.99 -26.38 -14.18
CA HIS A 15 -4.56 -26.06 -14.18
C HIS A 15 -4.37 -24.65 -13.63
N LYS A 16 -3.53 -24.52 -12.61
CA LYS A 16 -3.02 -23.22 -12.18
C LYS A 16 -1.96 -22.80 -13.19
N ARG A 17 -2.20 -21.71 -13.93
CA ARG A 17 -1.15 -21.09 -14.74
C ARG A 17 -0.08 -20.57 -13.79
N ALA A 18 1.07 -21.24 -13.73
CA ALA A 18 2.27 -20.65 -13.13
C ALA A 18 2.76 -19.55 -14.07
N THR A 19 3.03 -18.36 -13.54
CA THR A 19 3.63 -17.29 -14.33
C THR A 19 5.10 -17.64 -14.59
N THR A 20 5.59 -17.42 -15.81
CA THR A 20 7.00 -17.65 -16.18
C THR A 20 7.96 -16.73 -15.43
N TYR A 21 7.45 -15.63 -14.87
CA TYR A 21 8.19 -14.69 -14.02
C TYR A 21 7.39 -14.37 -12.76
N GLY A 22 8.08 -14.18 -11.64
CA GLY A 22 7.51 -13.73 -10.37
C GLY A 22 7.77 -12.24 -10.12
N ARG A 23 7.00 -11.62 -9.22
CA ARG A 23 7.34 -10.27 -8.74
C ARG A 23 8.65 -10.33 -7.97
N SER A 24 9.59 -9.47 -8.32
CA SER A 24 10.84 -9.32 -7.58
C SER A 24 10.61 -8.50 -6.31
N PRO A 25 11.24 -8.84 -5.17
CA PRO A 25 11.19 -8.03 -3.95
C PRO A 25 12.04 -6.75 -4.05
N LYS A 26 12.68 -6.49 -5.20
CA LYS A 26 13.52 -5.31 -5.41
C LYS A 26 12.73 -4.03 -5.18
N GLN A 27 13.05 -3.33 -4.10
CA GLN A 27 12.54 -2.00 -3.82
C GLN A 27 13.41 -0.97 -4.53
N LEU A 28 12.87 -0.36 -5.58
CA LEU A 28 13.52 0.78 -6.23
C LEU A 28 13.36 2.01 -5.34
N ARG A 29 14.46 2.71 -5.05
CA ARG A 29 14.40 3.99 -4.33
C ARG A 29 13.56 4.97 -5.15
N ARG A 30 12.42 5.38 -4.60
CA ARG A 30 11.54 6.41 -5.15
C ARG A 30 11.16 7.38 -4.04
N PRO A 31 11.39 8.69 -4.21
CA PRO A 31 10.94 9.67 -3.24
C PRO A 31 9.40 9.72 -3.23
N LEU A 32 8.80 9.75 -2.05
CA LEU A 32 7.33 9.82 -1.88
C LEU A 32 6.81 11.27 -1.85
N GLY A 33 7.69 12.26 -2.00
CA GLY A 33 7.34 13.67 -1.84
C GLY A 33 6.97 14.04 -0.40
N PRO A 34 6.37 15.22 -0.18
CA PRO A 34 5.95 15.66 1.15
C PRO A 34 4.74 14.85 1.63
N THR A 35 4.93 14.05 2.68
CA THR A 35 3.85 13.28 3.32
C THR A 35 3.24 14.04 4.49
N LEU A 36 2.03 13.67 4.91
CA LEU A 36 1.40 14.21 6.13
C LEU A 36 2.27 13.96 7.37
N GLN A 37 2.86 12.78 7.46
CA GLN A 37 3.76 12.37 8.55
C GLN A 37 4.99 13.26 8.65
N ASN A 38 5.61 13.58 7.51
CA ASN A 38 6.79 14.46 7.49
C ASN A 38 6.42 15.90 7.89
N ARG A 39 5.18 16.35 7.62
CA ARG A 39 4.69 17.66 8.08
C ARG A 39 4.44 17.69 9.58
N THR A 40 3.85 16.63 10.13
CA THR A 40 3.59 16.54 11.58
C THR A 40 4.87 16.46 12.39
N ILE A 41 5.87 15.71 11.93
CA ILE A 41 7.19 15.62 12.59
C ILE A 41 7.85 17.01 12.63
N LYS A 42 7.93 17.68 11.48
CA LYS A 42 8.51 19.04 11.40
C LYS A 42 7.74 20.09 12.20
N ALA A 43 6.42 19.92 12.38
CA ALA A 43 5.64 20.81 13.22
C ALA A 43 5.95 20.56 14.70
N HIS A 44 6.08 19.29 15.11
CA HIS A 44 6.44 18.94 16.47
C HIS A 44 7.84 19.41 16.86
N GLU A 45 8.83 19.23 15.98
CA GLU A 45 10.20 19.72 16.19
C GLU A 45 10.24 21.24 16.41
N ARG A 46 9.57 22.01 15.55
CA ARG A 46 9.47 23.48 15.68
C ARG A 46 8.80 23.93 16.98
N ASN A 47 7.75 23.22 17.41
CA ASN A 47 7.07 23.54 18.66
C ASN A 47 7.98 23.26 19.86
N LYS A 48 8.78 22.18 19.81
CA LYS A 48 9.74 21.86 20.87
C LYS A 48 10.83 22.92 20.97
N GLU A 49 11.36 23.38 19.85
CA GLU A 49 12.35 24.49 19.82
C GLU A 49 11.77 25.77 20.42
N ALA A 50 10.53 26.13 20.07
CA ALA A 50 9.86 27.30 20.63
C ALA A 50 9.57 27.18 22.14
N GLU A 51 9.25 25.98 22.63
CA GLU A 51 9.09 25.71 24.06
C GLU A 51 10.42 25.82 24.82
N GLU A 52 11.54 25.43 24.22
CA GLU A 52 12.87 25.59 24.82
C GLU A 52 13.33 27.06 24.83
N GLU A 53 13.06 27.83 23.77
CA GLU A 53 13.36 29.28 23.71
C GLU A 53 12.57 30.11 24.72
N THR A 54 11.30 29.76 24.97
CA THR A 54 10.43 30.49 25.91
C THR A 54 10.67 30.14 27.38
N ARG A 55 11.47 29.11 27.65
CA ARG A 55 11.77 28.63 29.01
C ARG A 55 13.14 29.12 29.52
N GLY A 56 13.92 29.79 28.68
CA GLY A 56 15.23 30.40 28.99
C GLY A 56 15.13 31.77 29.64
#